data_AF-A0A2J6WFK0-F1
#
_entry.id   AF-A0A2J6WFK0-F1
#
_cell.length_a   1.000
_cell.length_b   1.000
_cell.length_c   1.000
_cell.angle_alpha   90.00
_cell.angle_beta   90.00
_cell.angle_gamma   90.00
#
_symmetry.space_group_name_H-M   'P 1'
#
loop_
_entity.id
_entity.type
_entity.pdbx_description
1 polymer ?
#
loop_
_entity_poly.entity_id
_entity_poly.type
_entity_poly.pdbx_seq_one_letter_code
_entity_poly.pdbx_strand_id
1 'polypeptide(L)'
;MSIGEEIKRRALSRTIEWFIGYVYKNPEENLKRGFETLYRLSNTLHFDQLFKDQIKNVLDVISSDTPTKQYVVNLFKDTRKDILQKIAVNFIVNAGWYGVPKQRNITVKEGFKVPWFMLVDPTERCNYNCI
;
A
#
# COMPACT_ATOMS: atom_id res chain seq x y z
N MET A 1 8.51 -1.00 21.17
CA MET A 1 7.11 -1.31 20.87
C MET A 1 6.55 -2.10 22.03
N SER A 2 5.31 -1.85 22.42
CA SER A 2 4.63 -2.68 23.41
C SER A 2 4.31 -4.06 22.80
N ILE A 3 4.28 -5.11 23.61
CA ILE A 3 3.92 -6.49 23.19
C ILE A 3 2.58 -6.49 22.42
N GLY A 4 1.62 -5.66 22.84
CA GLY A 4 0.33 -5.52 22.17
C GLY A 4 0.43 -4.91 20.76
N GLU A 5 1.36 -4.00 20.51
CA GLU A 5 1.59 -3.43 19.17
C GLU A 5 2.25 -4.43 18.24
N GLU A 6 3.16 -5.26 18.76
CA GLU A 6 3.82 -6.28 17.94
C GLU A 6 2.85 -7.38 17.51
N ILE A 7 1.93 -7.78 18.38
CA ILE A 7 0.84 -8.71 18.06
C ILE A 7 -0.06 -8.11 16.97
N LYS A 8 -0.48 -6.85 17.12
CA LYS A 8 -1.27 -6.14 16.09
C LYS A 8 -0.52 -6.05 14.76
N ARG A 9 0.80 -5.81 14.78
CA ARG A 9 1.63 -5.71 13.58
C ARG A 9 1.64 -7.04 12.85
N ARG A 10 1.93 -8.13 13.56
CA ARG A 10 1.95 -9.48 12.97
C ARG A 10 0.58 -9.88 12.42
N ALA A 11 -0.50 -9.58 13.15
CA ALA A 11 -1.86 -9.85 12.69
C ALA A 11 -2.16 -9.11 11.38
N LEU A 12 -1.88 -7.80 11.32
CA LEU A 12 -2.06 -6.99 10.10
C LEU A 12 -1.20 -7.50 8.94
N SER A 13 0.08 -7.82 9.19
CA SER A 13 0.97 -8.39 8.18
C SER A 13 0.41 -9.69 7.59
N ARG A 14 -0.07 -10.61 8.43
CA ARG A 14 -0.69 -11.87 7.97
C ARG A 14 -1.95 -11.63 7.15
N THR A 15 -2.80 -10.68 7.56
CA THR A 15 -4.00 -10.31 6.80
C THR A 15 -3.64 -9.78 5.41
N ILE A 16 -2.64 -8.90 5.31
CA ILE A 16 -2.16 -8.38 4.03
C ILE A 16 -1.53 -9.48 3.18
N GLU A 17 -0.68 -10.34 3.76
CA GLU A 17 -0.08 -11.48 3.06
C GLU A 17 -1.15 -12.42 2.47
N TRP A 18 -2.19 -12.70 3.25
CA TRP A 18 -3.33 -13.52 2.83
C TRP A 18 -4.09 -12.85 1.68
N PHE A 19 -4.38 -11.55 1.79
CA PHE A 19 -5.07 -10.79 0.75
C PHE A 19 -4.29 -10.79 -0.56
N ILE A 20 -2.98 -10.50 -0.51
CA ILE A 20 -2.10 -10.59 -1.68
C ILE A 20 -2.09 -12.00 -2.25
N GLY A 21 -2.06 -13.03 -1.39
CA GLY A 21 -2.13 -14.43 -1.82
C GLY A 21 -3.46 -14.81 -2.48
N TYR A 22 -4.57 -14.20 -2.08
CA TYR A 22 -5.87 -14.35 -2.71
C TYR A 22 -5.87 -13.70 -4.10
N VAL A 23 -5.40 -12.46 -4.20
CA VAL A 23 -5.31 -11.73 -5.47
C VAL A 23 -4.40 -12.44 -6.47
N TYR A 24 -3.25 -12.95 -6.00
CA TYR A 24 -2.25 -13.63 -6.83
C TYR A 24 -2.78 -14.85 -7.60
N LYS A 25 -3.81 -15.54 -7.08
CA LYS A 25 -4.37 -16.74 -7.74
C LYS A 25 -5.06 -16.44 -9.07
N ASN A 26 -5.75 -15.31 -9.16
CA ASN A 26 -6.39 -14.84 -10.38
C ASN A 26 -6.43 -13.31 -10.35
N PRO A 27 -5.35 -12.63 -10.76
CA PRO A 27 -5.23 -11.17 -10.62
C PRO A 27 -6.35 -10.41 -11.33
N GLU A 28 -6.80 -10.88 -12.50
CA GLU A 28 -7.81 -10.18 -13.31
C GLU A 28 -9.16 -10.07 -12.61
N GLU A 29 -9.60 -11.15 -11.96
CA GLU A 29 -10.91 -11.21 -11.29
C GLU A 29 -10.80 -10.81 -9.80
N ASN A 30 -9.73 -11.26 -9.13
CA ASN A 30 -9.58 -11.11 -7.69
C ASN A 30 -9.11 -9.72 -7.28
N LEU A 31 -8.44 -8.95 -8.15
CA LEU A 31 -8.14 -7.54 -7.88
C LEU A 31 -9.44 -6.77 -7.66
N LYS A 32 -10.36 -6.81 -8.64
CA LYS A 32 -11.63 -6.10 -8.56
C LYS A 32 -12.43 -6.52 -7.32
N ARG A 33 -12.69 -7.82 -7.17
CA ARG A 33 -13.44 -8.36 -6.02
C ARG A 33 -12.79 -8.04 -4.67
N GLY A 34 -11.47 -8.11 -4.62
CA GLY A 34 -10.70 -7.82 -3.41
C GLY A 34 -10.86 -6.37 -2.96
N PHE A 35 -10.69 -5.42 -3.88
CA PHE A 35 -10.85 -4.00 -3.60
C PHE A 35 -12.32 -3.59 -3.38
N GLU A 36 -13.29 -4.21 -4.06
CA GLU A 36 -14.72 -4.01 -3.75
C GLU A 36 -15.06 -4.45 -2.32
N THR A 37 -14.56 -5.61 -1.90
CA THR A 37 -14.75 -6.11 -0.54
C THR A 37 -14.07 -5.20 0.47
N LEU A 38 -12.85 -4.75 0.18
CA LEU A 38 -12.12 -3.81 1.02
C LEU A 38 -12.85 -2.46 1.14
N TYR A 39 -13.42 -1.95 0.04
CA TYR A 39 -14.21 -0.73 0.04
C TYR A 39 -15.47 -0.88 0.89
N ARG A 40 -16.21 -1.98 0.76
CA ARG A 40 -17.38 -2.27 1.60
C ARG A 40 -17.00 -2.34 3.08
N LEU A 41 -15.95 -3.08 3.41
CA LEU A 41 -15.45 -3.18 4.79
C LEU A 41 -15.02 -1.82 5.34
N SER A 42 -14.36 -0.98 4.55
CA SER A 42 -13.94 0.36 4.97
C SER A 42 -15.13 1.26 5.34
N ASN A 43 -16.26 1.08 4.66
CA ASN A 43 -17.50 1.80 4.96
C ASN A 43 -18.19 1.25 6.21
N THR A 44 -18.20 -0.08 6.40
CA THR A 44 -18.77 -0.72 7.60
C THR A 44 -17.95 -0.46 8.86
N LEU A 45 -16.62 -0.42 8.76
CA LEU A 45 -15.70 -0.25 9.89
C LEU A 45 -15.31 1.20 10.17
N HIS A 46 -15.99 2.18 9.53
CA HIS A 46 -15.74 3.61 9.70
C HIS A 46 -14.26 4.01 9.60
N PHE A 47 -13.57 3.50 8.57
CA PHE A 47 -12.20 3.92 8.30
C PHE A 47 -12.12 5.41 7.98
N ASP A 48 -10.93 5.99 8.18
CA ASP A 48 -10.65 7.39 7.87
C ASP A 48 -10.99 7.72 6.40
N GLN A 49 -11.50 8.92 6.16
CA GLN A 49 -11.96 9.34 4.84
C GLN A 49 -10.84 9.25 3.79
N LEU A 50 -9.61 9.61 4.16
CA LEU A 50 -8.45 9.54 3.26
C LEU A 50 -8.24 8.11 2.75
N PHE A 51 -8.42 7.12 3.62
CA PHE A 51 -8.22 5.72 3.27
C PHE A 51 -9.34 5.19 2.38
N LYS A 52 -10.59 5.62 2.62
CA LYS A 52 -11.73 5.30 1.76
C LYS A 52 -11.54 5.85 0.35
N ASP A 53 -11.10 7.10 0.24
CA ASP A 53 -10.85 7.76 -1.04
C ASP A 53 -9.71 7.06 -1.80
N GLN A 54 -8.64 6.65 -1.11
CA GLN A 54 -7.57 5.86 -1.71
C GLN A 54 -8.05 4.51 -2.25
N ILE A 55 -8.85 3.77 -1.49
CA ILE A 55 -9.41 2.49 -1.94
C ILE A 55 -10.30 2.71 -3.17
N LYS A 56 -11.15 3.74 -3.13
CA LYS A 56 -12.05 4.07 -4.24
C LYS A 56 -11.28 4.42 -5.51
N ASN A 57 -10.25 5.25 -5.42
CA ASN A 57 -9.42 5.60 -6.57
C ASN A 57 -8.76 4.36 -7.20
N VAL A 58 -8.26 3.44 -6.39
CA VAL A 58 -7.71 2.18 -6.90
C VAL A 58 -8.81 1.34 -7.55
N LEU A 59 -9.99 1.25 -6.93
CA LEU A 59 -11.14 0.52 -7.47
C LEU A 59 -11.59 1.07 -8.83
N ASP A 60 -11.60 2.39 -9.00
CA ASP A 60 -11.98 3.05 -10.26
C ASP A 60 -10.96 2.75 -11.36
N VAL A 61 -9.66 2.74 -11.04
CA VAL A 61 -8.57 2.40 -11.97
C VAL A 61 -8.65 0.94 -12.41
N ILE A 62 -8.86 0.00 -11.48
CA ILE A 62 -8.92 -1.44 -11.82
C ILE A 62 -10.24 -1.83 -12.51
N SER A 63 -11.30 -1.03 -12.34
CA SER A 63 -12.59 -1.25 -12.99
C SER A 63 -12.64 -0.73 -14.41
N SER A 64 -11.80 0.25 -14.73
CA SER A 64 -11.70 0.86 -16.06
C SER A 64 -10.70 0.09 -16.93
N ASP A 65 -11.04 -0.14 -18.20
CA ASP A 65 -10.13 -0.81 -19.13
C ASP A 65 -9.04 0.16 -19.62
N THR A 66 -7.99 0.29 -18.80
CA THR A 66 -6.91 1.26 -18.99
C THR A 66 -5.55 0.56 -19.02
N PRO A 67 -4.53 1.16 -19.66
CA PRO A 67 -3.15 0.67 -19.58
C PRO A 67 -2.68 0.47 -18.13
N THR A 68 -3.16 1.31 -17.21
CA THR A 68 -2.87 1.20 -15.78
C THR A 68 -3.41 -0.08 -15.15
N LYS A 69 -4.64 -0.49 -15.50
CA LYS A 69 -5.20 -1.78 -15.06
C LYS A 69 -4.34 -2.94 -15.56
N GLN A 70 -3.96 -2.91 -16.84
CA GLN A 70 -3.10 -3.95 -17.42
C GLN A 70 -1.74 -4.00 -16.72
N TYR A 71 -1.14 -2.85 -16.43
CA TYR A 71 0.11 -2.76 -15.68
C TYR A 71 -0.01 -3.38 -14.28
N VAL A 72 -1.09 -3.08 -13.54
CA VAL A 72 -1.33 -3.68 -12.21
C VAL A 72 -1.51 -5.20 -12.33
N VAL A 73 -2.27 -5.69 -13.30
CA VAL A 73 -2.43 -7.15 -13.52
C VAL A 73 -1.09 -7.80 -13.84
N ASN A 74 -0.29 -7.20 -14.72
CA ASN A 74 1.04 -7.70 -15.09
C ASN A 74 1.98 -7.71 -13.89
N LEU A 75 1.92 -6.70 -13.01
CA LEU A 75 2.70 -6.70 -11.76
C LEU A 75 2.43 -7.96 -10.92
N PHE A 76 1.18 -8.41 -10.83
CA PHE A 76 0.82 -9.63 -10.11
C PHE A 76 1.19 -10.92 -10.87
N LYS A 77 1.21 -10.91 -12.20
CA LYS A 77 1.56 -12.07 -13.03
C LYS A 77 3.08 -12.28 -13.12
N ASP A 78 3.83 -11.20 -13.30
CA ASP A 78 5.25 -11.21 -13.64
C ASP A 78 6.16 -11.13 -12.40
N THR A 79 5.59 -10.74 -11.25
CA THR A 79 6.34 -10.67 -9.98
C THR A 79 6.10 -11.91 -9.14
N ARG A 80 7.16 -12.41 -8.49
CA ARG A 80 7.03 -13.47 -7.49
C ARG A 80 6.13 -13.05 -6.33
N LYS A 81 5.26 -13.96 -5.91
CA LYS A 81 4.31 -13.77 -4.79
C LYS A 81 4.97 -13.29 -3.50
N ASP A 82 6.10 -13.87 -3.11
CA ASP A 82 6.78 -13.53 -1.85
C ASP A 82 7.31 -12.09 -1.85
N ILE A 83 7.70 -11.58 -3.01
CA ILE A 83 8.13 -10.19 -3.19
C ILE A 83 6.93 -9.25 -3.07
N LEU A 84 5.82 -9.55 -3.75
CA LEU A 84 4.58 -8.77 -3.67
C LEU A 84 4.06 -8.67 -2.23
N GLN A 85 4.08 -9.79 -1.51
CA GLN A 85 3.70 -9.84 -0.09
C GLN A 85 4.60 -8.94 0.77
N LYS A 86 5.93 -9.02 0.59
CA LYS A 86 6.88 -8.17 1.32
C LYS A 86 6.68 -6.69 1.02
N ILE A 87 6.50 -6.32 -0.25
CA ILE A 87 6.22 -4.94 -0.66
C ILE A 87 4.94 -4.46 0.02
N ALA A 88 3.84 -5.22 -0.07
CA ALA A 88 2.57 -4.86 0.53
C ALA A 88 2.68 -4.67 2.05
N VAL A 89 3.34 -5.58 2.77
CA VAL A 89 3.56 -5.47 4.22
C VAL A 89 4.40 -4.24 4.55
N ASN A 90 5.47 -3.97 3.80
CA ASN A 90 6.35 -2.84 4.07
C ASN A 90 5.65 -1.50 3.83
N PHE A 91 4.92 -1.34 2.72
CA PHE A 91 4.25 -0.08 2.41
C PHE A 91 2.98 0.14 3.26
N ILE A 92 2.13 -0.87 3.38
CA ILE A 92 0.82 -0.70 4.04
C ILE A 92 0.97 -0.78 5.56
N VAL A 93 1.65 -1.80 6.07
CA VAL A 93 1.75 -2.03 7.52
C VAL A 93 2.88 -1.18 8.10
N ASN A 94 4.11 -1.36 7.63
CA ASN A 94 5.26 -0.72 8.28
C ASN A 94 5.29 0.79 8.02
N ALA A 95 5.21 1.24 6.77
CA ALA A 95 5.28 2.66 6.41
C ALA A 95 3.97 3.40 6.65
N GLY A 96 2.83 2.81 6.28
CA GLY A 96 1.50 3.39 6.49
C GLY A 96 1.05 3.31 7.95
N TRP A 97 0.62 2.12 8.38
CA TRP A 97 -0.08 1.92 9.65
C TRP A 97 0.76 2.27 10.88
N TYR A 98 2.04 1.91 10.89
CA TYR A 98 2.96 2.19 12.01
C TYR A 98 3.81 3.45 11.78
N GLY A 99 4.23 3.71 10.53
CA GLY A 99 5.11 4.82 10.21
C GLY A 99 4.44 6.18 10.33
N VAL A 100 3.24 6.36 9.78
CA VAL A 100 2.54 7.67 9.77
C VAL A 100 2.22 8.18 11.19
N PRO A 101 1.68 7.38 12.14
CA PRO A 101 1.46 7.87 13.49
C PRO A 101 2.76 8.28 14.19
N LYS A 102 3.84 7.52 14.00
CA LYS A 102 5.16 7.85 14.54
C LYS A 102 5.70 9.16 13.97
N GLN A 103 5.58 9.35 12.65
CA GLN A 103 5.94 10.57 11.94
C GLN A 103 5.17 11.78 12.49
N ARG A 104 3.85 11.64 12.71
CA ARG A 104 3.00 12.70 13.29
C ARG A 104 3.41 13.03 14.72
N ASN A 105 3.67 12.03 15.56
CA ASN A 105 4.11 12.24 16.94
C ASN A 105 5.44 13.01 17.01
N ILE A 106 6.41 12.68 16.16
CA ILE A 106 7.68 13.41 16.06
C ILE A 106 7.43 14.84 15.58
N THR A 107 6.54 15.02 14.58
CA THR A 107 6.20 16.35 14.06
C THR A 107 5.60 17.26 15.14
N VAL A 108 4.71 16.73 15.98
CA VAL A 108 4.12 17.45 17.11
C VAL A 108 5.16 17.77 18.19
N LYS A 109 6.03 16.80 18.51
CA LYS A 109 7.02 16.94 19.59
C LYS A 109 8.17 17.88 19.25
N GLU A 110 8.69 17.79 18.03
CA GLU A 110 9.92 18.47 17.61
C GLU A 110 9.66 19.71 16.74
N GLY A 111 8.41 19.94 16.32
CA GLY A 111 8.01 21.14 15.56
C GLY A 111 8.38 21.13 14.07
N PHE A 112 8.93 20.03 13.53
CA PHE A 112 9.26 19.91 12.10
C PHE A 112 8.59 18.70 11.44
N LYS A 113 8.24 18.84 10.16
CA LYS A 113 7.61 17.77 9.38
C LYS A 113 8.64 16.71 9.00
N VAL A 114 8.50 15.51 9.55
CA VAL A 114 9.32 14.35 9.14
C VAL A 114 8.85 13.87 7.75
N PRO A 115 9.73 13.61 6.77
CA PRO A 115 9.33 13.06 5.48
C PRO A 115 8.87 11.59 5.61
N TRP A 116 7.81 11.22 4.87
CA TRP A 116 7.34 9.82 4.81
C TRP A 116 8.17 8.96 3.86
N PHE A 117 8.63 9.57 2.75
CA PHE A 117 9.49 8.96 1.75
C PHE A 117 10.59 9.95 1.40
N MET A 118 11.82 9.45 1.27
CA MET A 118 12.99 10.24 0.87
C MET A 118 13.58 9.58 -0.37
N LEU A 119 13.60 10.33 -1.47
CA LEU A 119 14.34 9.95 -2.66
C LEU A 119 15.73 10.56 -2.55
N VAL A 120 16.75 9.71 -2.49
CA VAL A 120 18.16 10.13 -2.44
C VAL A 120 18.77 9.70 -3.76
N ASP A 121 19.14 10.67 -4.59
CA ASP A 121 19.99 10.43 -5.75
C ASP A 121 21.44 10.77 -5.35
N PRO A 122 22.29 9.77 -5.05
CA PRO A 122 23.66 10.01 -4.63
C PRO A 122 24.56 10.48 -5.78
N THR A 123 24.10 10.40 -7.02
CA THR A 123 24.88 10.74 -8.20
C THR A 123 24.03 11.54 -9.19
N GLU A 124 24.09 12.87 -9.09
CA GLU A 124 23.45 13.80 -10.05
C GLU A 124 24.06 13.74 -11.48
N ARG A 125 24.78 12.67 -11.83
CA ARG A 125 25.33 12.41 -13.16
C ARG A 125 24.22 11.91 -14.09
N CYS A 126 23.21 12.75 -14.32
CA CYS A 126 22.23 12.49 -15.37
C CYS A 126 22.89 12.70 -16.74
N ASN A 127 22.93 11.64 -17.56
CA ASN A 127 23.48 11.65 -18.92
C ASN A 127 22.43 11.96 -20.00
N TYR A 128 21.21 12.30 -19.60
CA TYR A 128 20.13 12.63 -20.52
C TYR A 128 20.11 14.14 -20.84
N ASN A 129 19.93 14.48 -22.11
CA ASN A 129 19.67 15.85 -22.58
C ASN A 129 18.16 16.06 -22.67
N CYS A 130 17.51 16.20 -21.50
CA CYS A 130 16.07 16.50 -21.46
C CYS A 130 15.80 17.87 -22.10
N ILE A 131 14.77 17.95 -22.94
CA ILE A 131 14.31 19.17 -23.65
C ILE A 131 13.30 19.91 -22.78
#